data_AF-A0A8H4AJ07-F1
#
_entry.id   AF-A0A8H4AJ07-F1
#
_cell.length_a   1.000
_cell.length_b   1.000
_cell.length_c   1.000
_cell.angle_alpha   90.00
_cell.angle_beta   90.00
_cell.angle_gamma   90.00
#
_symmetry.space_group_name_H-M   'P 1'
#
loop_
_entity.id
_entity.type
_entity.pdbx_description
1 polymer ?
#
loop_
_entity_poly.entity_id
_entity_poly.type
_entity_poly.pdbx_seq_one_letter_code
_entity_poly.pdbx_strand_id
1 'polypeptide(L)'
;MGDMPELMENILDNLKNGPNSLYSCALVSRHWCKMSIPILWQNPFSFHQKPLFISVYFSSLDEDDIYILKEYGINLKLSSYGLYLTIFRQLFNYAKFLKDLNLFDLESKAREWTNLNLVRPLSEISSNTYFDAVVNVVINLLLKSLFESGAVLHKLFLWFPEYFEFKPEIFYSLGRNELLFSRLQHVCLCVTPECYTNVTIFLKVLAKNITTIRSLDLVICSDFEPRLFHTIISIIKSQEQLKRFSLEGLNHPTEFYGIISALECQKNSLHEVIISRCGYNKEFRVLKYCKSLKTLRIRDCRSKLLNLLDCKISTLEVSYCLIDVQTIPLILENSGLLLQRLSFEPEGFGNEIHEVLFFLEALKSFCPNITYLKIKYNKFPIQLLELIGNLQKLQFLSLCCYADDEIPEEELKIRVMKFAEILPLTLQYLGLENSLQPCIDILLSHCNAPLKKLLIYRLYDEKHTRALIEFCIRNKSLNYVGIYKYSDLNDNFRKEVEEHATNVALVPWSRIVVNW
;
A
#
# COMPACT_ATOMS: atom_id res chain seq x y z
N MET A 1 -35.02 -19.59 -17.13
CA MET A 1 -33.61 -19.76 -16.72
C MET A 1 -33.57 -19.49 -15.23
N GLY A 2 -33.14 -20.45 -14.42
CA GLY A 2 -33.12 -20.28 -12.96
C GLY A 2 -32.10 -19.22 -12.57
N ASP A 3 -32.54 -18.21 -11.82
CA ASP A 3 -31.65 -17.26 -11.18
C ASP A 3 -30.75 -18.05 -10.20
N MET A 4 -29.44 -18.04 -10.42
CA MET A 4 -28.44 -18.48 -9.44
C MET A 4 -27.67 -17.25 -8.95
N PRO A 5 -28.22 -16.49 -7.98
CA PRO A 5 -27.63 -15.23 -7.50
C PRO A 5 -26.22 -15.43 -6.95
N GLU A 6 -25.97 -16.56 -6.30
CA GLU A 6 -24.68 -16.92 -5.68
C GLU A 6 -23.53 -17.02 -6.69
N LEU A 7 -23.80 -17.54 -7.90
CA LEU A 7 -22.80 -17.58 -8.97
C LEU A 7 -22.52 -16.17 -9.51
N MET A 8 -23.55 -15.32 -9.59
CA MET A 8 -23.40 -13.96 -10.08
C MET A 8 -22.66 -13.07 -9.07
N GLU A 9 -22.93 -13.21 -7.78
CA GLU A 9 -22.16 -12.54 -6.71
C GLU A 9 -20.68 -12.89 -6.82
N ASN A 10 -20.35 -14.18 -6.94
CA ASN A 10 -18.96 -14.63 -7.13
C ASN A 10 -18.33 -14.04 -8.39
N ILE A 11 -19.05 -13.98 -9.52
CA ILE A 11 -18.54 -13.36 -10.75
C ILE A 11 -18.26 -11.87 -10.52
N LEU A 12 -19.20 -11.12 -9.96
CA LEU A 12 -19.06 -9.68 -9.76
C LEU A 12 -17.98 -9.33 -8.73
N ASP A 13 -17.83 -10.14 -7.69
CA ASP A 13 -16.77 -9.97 -6.69
C ASP A 13 -15.37 -10.12 -7.28
N ASN A 14 -15.20 -11.00 -8.28
CA ASN A 14 -13.96 -11.13 -9.03
C ASN A 14 -13.72 -9.93 -9.97
N LEU A 15 -14.79 -9.21 -10.36
CA LEU A 15 -14.73 -8.05 -11.26
C LEU A 15 -14.71 -6.70 -10.53
N LYS A 16 -14.76 -6.66 -9.19
CA LYS A 16 -14.87 -5.42 -8.39
C LYS A 16 -13.78 -4.37 -8.66
N ASN A 17 -12.60 -4.82 -9.10
CA ASN A 17 -11.46 -3.96 -9.43
C ASN A 17 -11.45 -3.52 -10.92
N GLY A 18 -12.40 -4.00 -11.72
CA GLY A 18 -12.54 -3.73 -13.15
C GLY A 18 -13.83 -2.96 -13.46
N PRO A 19 -13.85 -1.62 -13.31
CA PRO A 19 -15.07 -0.81 -13.48
C PRO A 19 -15.70 -0.96 -14.88
N ASN A 20 -14.88 -1.11 -15.92
CA ASN A 20 -15.38 -1.32 -17.29
C ASN A 20 -16.09 -2.67 -17.45
N SER A 21 -15.59 -3.71 -16.77
CA SER A 21 -16.21 -5.04 -16.76
C SER A 21 -17.54 -5.00 -16.01
N LEU A 22 -17.59 -4.37 -14.84
CA LEU A 22 -18.83 -4.16 -14.08
C LEU A 22 -19.86 -3.35 -14.86
N TYR A 23 -19.42 -2.31 -15.58
CA TYR A 23 -20.29 -1.52 -16.44
C TYR A 23 -20.88 -2.39 -17.56
N SER A 24 -20.06 -3.23 -18.20
CA SER A 24 -20.52 -4.17 -19.22
C SER A 24 -21.53 -5.18 -18.66
N CYS A 25 -21.30 -5.69 -17.45
CA CYS A 25 -22.27 -6.52 -16.73
C CYS A 25 -23.60 -5.80 -16.49
N ALA A 26 -23.56 -4.52 -16.12
CA ALA A 26 -24.77 -3.75 -15.86
C ALA A 26 -25.68 -3.59 -17.09
N LEU A 27 -25.13 -3.76 -18.30
CA LEU A 27 -25.87 -3.68 -19.57
C LEU A 27 -26.50 -5.00 -20.02
N VAL A 28 -26.16 -6.13 -19.39
CA VAL A 28 -26.60 -7.47 -19.84
C VAL A 28 -28.11 -7.66 -19.65
N SER A 29 -28.63 -7.34 -18.46
CA SER A 29 -30.06 -7.45 -18.14
C SER A 29 -30.39 -6.64 -16.89
N ARG A 30 -31.70 -6.48 -16.60
CA ARG A 30 -32.17 -5.78 -15.39
C ARG A 30 -31.62 -6.39 -14.09
N HIS A 31 -31.46 -7.72 -14.03
CA HIS A 31 -30.94 -8.40 -12.84
C HIS A 31 -29.45 -8.09 -12.63
N TRP A 32 -28.64 -8.28 -13.68
CA TRP A 32 -27.23 -7.92 -13.66
C TRP A 32 -27.01 -6.43 -13.34
N CYS A 33 -27.82 -5.55 -13.93
CA CYS A 33 -27.82 -4.12 -13.61
C CYS A 33 -27.99 -3.84 -12.11
N LYS A 34 -29.00 -4.46 -11.48
CA LYS A 34 -29.29 -4.28 -10.05
C LYS A 34 -28.16 -4.75 -9.13
N MET A 35 -27.34 -5.71 -9.56
CA MET A 35 -26.21 -6.21 -8.77
C MET A 35 -24.91 -5.45 -9.06
N SER A 36 -24.64 -5.13 -10.32
CA SER A 36 -23.40 -4.45 -10.73
C SER A 36 -23.38 -2.97 -10.33
N ILE A 37 -24.52 -2.25 -10.38
CA ILE A 37 -24.57 -0.82 -10.05
C ILE A 37 -24.16 -0.54 -8.60
N PRO A 38 -24.68 -1.24 -7.58
CA PRO A 38 -24.22 -1.03 -6.20
C PRO A 38 -22.73 -1.25 -6.00
N ILE A 39 -22.11 -2.16 -6.75
CA ILE A 39 -20.67 -2.46 -6.69
C ILE A 39 -19.87 -1.35 -7.39
N LEU A 40 -20.31 -0.92 -8.58
CA LEU A 40 -19.67 0.13 -9.36
C LEU A 40 -19.63 1.48 -8.60
N TRP A 41 -20.67 1.76 -7.81
CA TRP A 41 -20.81 3.02 -7.07
C TRP A 41 -20.26 2.97 -5.63
N GLN A 42 -19.51 1.93 -5.25
CA GLN A 42 -18.86 1.86 -3.94
C GLN A 42 -17.72 2.86 -3.77
N ASN A 43 -16.97 3.10 -4.86
CA ASN A 43 -15.83 4.03 -4.89
C ASN A 43 -15.73 4.76 -6.25
N PRO A 44 -16.69 5.64 -6.60
CA PRO A 44 -16.77 6.24 -7.93
C PRO A 44 -15.67 7.29 -8.20
N PHE A 45 -15.09 7.86 -7.14
CA PHE A 45 -14.09 8.92 -7.25
C PHE A 45 -12.69 8.41 -7.59
N SER A 46 -12.38 7.12 -7.33
CA SER A 46 -11.05 6.55 -7.59
C SER A 46 -10.76 6.24 -9.06
N PHE A 47 -11.74 6.35 -9.96
CA PHE A 47 -11.56 5.94 -11.36
C PHE A 47 -10.97 7.05 -12.22
N HIS A 48 -10.06 6.69 -13.13
CA HIS A 48 -9.57 7.57 -14.20
C HIS A 48 -10.62 7.72 -15.33
N GLN A 49 -11.84 8.14 -14.97
CA GLN A 49 -12.91 8.45 -15.92
C GLN A 49 -13.26 9.94 -15.85
N LYS A 50 -13.92 10.44 -16.91
CA LYS A 50 -14.47 11.80 -16.92
C LYS A 50 -15.46 11.95 -15.77
N PRO A 51 -15.45 13.06 -15.03
CA PRO A 51 -16.20 13.20 -13.78
C PRO A 51 -17.70 13.48 -14.01
N LEU A 52 -18.25 13.11 -15.17
CA LEU A 52 -19.65 13.39 -15.55
C LEU A 52 -20.67 12.72 -14.60
N PHE A 53 -20.25 11.67 -13.90
CA PHE A 53 -21.05 11.01 -12.87
C PHE A 53 -21.37 11.92 -11.67
N ILE A 54 -20.59 12.99 -11.42
CA ILE A 54 -20.85 13.96 -10.35
C ILE A 54 -22.22 14.59 -10.52
N SER A 55 -22.66 14.85 -11.75
CA SER A 55 -23.97 15.41 -12.02
C SER A 55 -25.11 14.51 -11.50
N VAL A 56 -24.91 13.19 -11.39
CA VAL A 56 -25.88 12.27 -10.80
C VAL A 56 -26.14 12.60 -9.32
N TYR A 57 -25.11 12.94 -8.56
CA TYR A 57 -25.25 13.39 -7.17
C TYR A 57 -25.97 14.73 -7.05
N PHE A 58 -25.83 15.59 -8.07
CA PHE A 58 -26.49 16.88 -8.11
C PHE A 58 -27.94 16.81 -8.59
N SER A 59 -28.36 15.69 -9.16
CA SER A 59 -29.77 15.50 -9.54
C SER A 59 -30.73 15.53 -8.34
N SER A 60 -30.23 15.29 -7.12
CA SER A 60 -31.01 15.32 -5.88
C SER A 60 -30.93 16.64 -5.10
N LEU A 61 -30.20 17.64 -5.59
CA LEU A 61 -30.13 18.96 -4.95
C LEU A 61 -31.49 19.67 -4.99
N ASP A 62 -31.73 20.51 -3.98
CA ASP A 62 -32.88 21.40 -3.92
C ASP A 62 -32.67 22.67 -4.78
N GLU A 63 -33.72 23.49 -4.90
CA GLU A 63 -33.66 24.70 -5.74
C GLU A 63 -32.62 25.71 -5.22
N ASP A 64 -32.41 25.77 -3.91
CA ASP A 64 -31.46 26.67 -3.26
C ASP A 64 -30.01 26.25 -3.56
N ASP A 65 -29.69 24.97 -3.41
CA ASP A 65 -28.39 24.39 -3.76
C ASP A 65 -28.07 24.58 -5.26
N ILE A 66 -29.07 24.41 -6.13
CA ILE A 66 -28.95 24.66 -7.57
C ILE A 66 -28.71 26.15 -7.85
N TYR A 67 -29.38 27.04 -7.12
CA TYR A 67 -29.19 28.49 -7.23
C TYR A 67 -27.76 28.87 -6.85
N ILE A 68 -27.22 28.32 -5.74
CA ILE A 68 -25.83 28.53 -5.31
C ILE A 68 -24.86 28.19 -6.45
N LEU A 69 -24.99 27.03 -7.10
CA LEU A 69 -24.10 26.65 -8.20
C LEU A 69 -24.14 27.67 -9.36
N LYS A 70 -25.33 28.18 -9.71
CA LYS A 70 -25.48 29.17 -10.78
C LYS A 70 -24.83 30.51 -10.44
N GLU A 71 -24.93 30.97 -9.20
CA GLU A 71 -24.28 32.20 -8.72
C GLU A 71 -22.76 32.12 -8.84
N TYR A 72 -22.18 30.93 -8.61
CA TYR A 72 -20.76 30.66 -8.83
C TYR A 72 -20.40 30.38 -10.30
N GLY A 73 -21.30 30.69 -11.25
CA GLY A 73 -21.03 30.60 -12.68
C GLY A 73 -21.02 29.18 -13.24
N ILE A 74 -21.60 28.20 -12.52
CA ILE A 74 -21.75 26.83 -13.00
C ILE A 74 -22.98 26.70 -13.89
N ASN A 75 -22.78 26.26 -15.12
CA ASN A 75 -23.85 26.01 -16.07
C ASN A 75 -24.23 24.53 -16.12
N LEU A 76 -25.23 24.18 -15.32
CA LEU A 76 -25.78 22.83 -15.29
C LEU A 76 -26.42 22.41 -16.64
N LYS A 77 -26.75 23.35 -17.55
CA LYS A 77 -27.29 23.08 -18.89
C LYS A 77 -26.22 22.75 -19.94
N LEU A 78 -24.95 23.15 -19.74
CA LEU A 78 -23.84 22.81 -20.65
C LEU A 78 -23.37 21.38 -20.48
N SER A 79 -23.68 20.74 -19.34
CA SER A 79 -23.70 19.29 -19.30
C SER A 79 -24.79 18.82 -20.28
N SER A 80 -24.44 18.01 -21.28
CA SER A 80 -25.33 17.38 -22.26
C SER A 80 -26.39 16.42 -21.65
N TYR A 81 -26.73 16.64 -20.38
CA TYR A 81 -27.35 15.70 -19.45
C TYR A 81 -28.63 16.23 -18.82
N GLY A 82 -29.14 17.42 -19.18
CA GLY A 82 -30.38 17.97 -18.60
C GLY A 82 -31.59 17.01 -18.61
N LEU A 83 -31.71 16.17 -19.65
CA LEU A 83 -32.72 15.10 -19.73
C LEU A 83 -32.25 13.78 -19.08
N TYR A 84 -30.96 13.45 -19.20
CA TYR A 84 -30.35 12.22 -18.69
C TYR A 84 -30.24 12.23 -17.15
N LEU A 85 -30.13 13.41 -16.54
CA LEU A 85 -30.15 13.64 -15.09
C LEU A 85 -31.49 13.26 -14.47
N THR A 86 -32.59 13.60 -15.14
CA THR A 86 -33.94 13.22 -14.72
C THR A 86 -34.14 11.71 -14.80
N ILE A 87 -33.59 11.05 -15.83
CA ILE A 87 -33.71 9.60 -16.04
C ILE A 87 -32.86 8.83 -15.02
N PHE A 88 -31.60 9.22 -14.79
CA PHE A 88 -30.76 8.53 -13.81
C PHE A 88 -31.25 8.69 -12.37
N ARG A 89 -31.80 9.86 -12.01
CA ARG A 89 -32.43 10.09 -10.70
C ARG A 89 -33.50 9.04 -10.37
N GLN A 90 -34.13 8.43 -11.37
CA GLN A 90 -35.24 7.50 -11.19
C GLN A 90 -34.84 6.02 -11.07
N LEU A 91 -33.59 5.64 -11.39
CA LEU A 91 -33.21 4.22 -11.42
C LEU A 91 -32.69 3.72 -10.08
N PHE A 92 -31.80 4.49 -9.43
CA PHE A 92 -31.18 4.11 -8.15
C PHE A 92 -30.84 5.33 -7.30
N ASN A 93 -30.79 5.15 -5.98
CA ASN A 93 -30.14 6.10 -5.08
C ASN A 93 -28.63 5.81 -5.06
N TYR A 94 -27.92 6.34 -6.05
CA TYR A 94 -26.50 6.08 -6.27
C TYR A 94 -25.60 6.49 -5.08
N ALA A 95 -25.90 7.62 -4.44
CA ALA A 95 -25.17 8.11 -3.27
C ALA A 95 -25.19 7.10 -2.11
N LYS A 96 -26.30 6.40 -1.91
CA LYS A 96 -26.44 5.38 -0.86
C LYS A 96 -25.46 4.19 -1.03
N PHE A 97 -24.96 3.95 -2.23
CA PHE A 97 -24.04 2.85 -2.50
C PHE A 97 -22.58 3.16 -2.13
N LEU A 98 -22.26 4.42 -1.83
CA LEU A 98 -20.91 4.84 -1.47
C LEU A 98 -20.42 4.06 -0.23
N LYS A 99 -19.27 3.40 -0.37
CA LYS A 99 -18.59 2.65 0.70
C LYS A 99 -17.23 3.23 1.05
N ASP A 100 -16.52 3.76 0.06
CA ASP A 100 -15.17 4.29 0.21
C ASP A 100 -15.20 5.78 -0.16
N LEU A 101 -14.92 6.63 0.83
CA LEU A 101 -14.83 8.08 0.64
C LEU A 101 -13.39 8.54 0.80
N ASN A 102 -12.78 8.97 -0.29
CA ASN A 102 -11.47 9.63 -0.29
C ASN A 102 -11.65 11.11 -0.66
N LEU A 103 -11.35 12.01 0.27
CA LEU A 103 -11.52 13.46 0.04
C LEU A 103 -10.55 14.02 -1.00
N PHE A 104 -9.35 13.44 -1.14
CA PHE A 104 -8.40 13.85 -2.18
C PHE A 104 -8.90 13.48 -3.59
N ASP A 105 -9.39 12.24 -3.76
CA ASP A 105 -9.96 11.80 -5.04
C ASP A 105 -11.24 12.58 -5.38
N LEU A 106 -12.07 12.84 -4.36
CA LEU A 106 -13.28 13.65 -4.50
C LEU A 106 -12.94 15.08 -4.94
N GLU A 107 -11.95 15.72 -4.32
CA GLU A 107 -11.48 17.05 -4.70
C GLU A 107 -10.97 17.05 -6.15
N SER A 108 -10.11 16.10 -6.51
CA SER A 108 -9.58 15.96 -7.86
C SER A 108 -10.70 15.88 -8.90
N LYS A 109 -11.72 15.03 -8.64
CA LYS A 109 -12.88 14.89 -9.54
C LYS A 109 -13.78 16.12 -9.53
N ALA A 110 -13.95 16.78 -8.39
CA ALA A 110 -14.71 18.03 -8.29
C ALA A 110 -14.04 19.15 -9.08
N ARG A 111 -12.71 19.27 -9.05
CA ARG A 111 -11.95 20.22 -9.88
C ARG A 111 -12.14 19.97 -11.37
N GLU A 112 -11.96 18.72 -11.81
CA GLU A 112 -12.19 18.35 -13.21
C GLU A 112 -13.62 18.68 -13.66
N TRP A 113 -14.63 18.34 -12.84
CA TRP A 113 -16.04 18.62 -13.16
C TRP A 113 -16.35 20.10 -13.18
N THR A 114 -15.82 20.86 -12.21
CA THR A 114 -16.00 22.31 -12.12
C THR A 114 -15.47 22.98 -13.39
N ASN A 115 -14.25 22.61 -13.82
CA ASN A 115 -13.64 23.15 -15.04
C ASN A 115 -14.49 22.88 -16.31
N LEU A 116 -15.15 21.71 -16.38
CA LEU A 116 -16.01 21.35 -17.51
C LEU A 116 -17.34 22.13 -17.56
N ASN A 117 -17.83 22.62 -16.41
CA ASN A 117 -19.17 23.21 -16.29
C ASN A 117 -19.15 24.71 -15.99
N LEU A 118 -17.98 25.33 -15.84
CA LEU A 118 -17.84 26.76 -15.60
C LEU A 118 -18.12 27.55 -16.90
N VAL A 119 -18.95 28.60 -16.83
CA VAL A 119 -19.32 29.43 -18.00
C VAL A 119 -18.12 30.20 -18.56
N ARG A 120 -17.18 30.61 -17.70
CA ARG A 120 -15.95 31.30 -18.09
C ARG A 120 -14.77 30.34 -18.00
N PRO A 121 -14.00 30.11 -19.07
CA PRO A 121 -12.83 29.24 -19.03
C PRO A 121 -11.76 29.78 -18.06
N LEU A 122 -11.01 28.88 -17.41
CA LEU A 122 -9.89 29.21 -16.51
C LEU A 122 -8.88 30.19 -17.13
N SER A 123 -8.72 30.20 -18.46
CA SER A 123 -7.83 31.13 -19.17
C SER A 123 -8.19 32.61 -19.02
N GLU A 124 -9.39 32.93 -18.55
CA GLU A 124 -9.90 34.29 -18.36
C GLU A 124 -10.02 34.70 -16.88
N ILE A 125 -9.76 33.77 -15.94
CA ILE A 125 -9.88 34.00 -14.50
C ILE A 125 -8.48 34.30 -13.96
N SER A 126 -8.22 35.56 -13.61
CA SER A 126 -6.90 36.05 -13.20
C SER A 126 -6.44 35.59 -11.81
N SER A 127 -7.26 34.84 -11.05
CA SER A 127 -6.89 34.35 -9.73
C SER A 127 -7.28 32.88 -9.50
N ASN A 128 -6.29 32.04 -9.15
CA ASN A 128 -6.51 30.66 -8.69
C ASN A 128 -7.52 30.60 -7.53
N THR A 129 -7.60 31.66 -6.72
CA THR A 129 -8.48 31.77 -5.54
C THR A 129 -9.98 31.67 -5.83
N TYR A 130 -10.47 32.17 -6.98
CA TYR A 130 -11.91 32.06 -7.29
C TYR A 130 -12.28 30.63 -7.66
N PHE A 131 -11.45 29.97 -8.49
CA PHE A 131 -11.70 28.59 -8.87
C PHE A 131 -11.69 27.67 -7.65
N ASP A 132 -10.75 27.85 -6.72
CA ASP A 132 -10.72 27.13 -5.45
C ASP A 132 -12.00 27.34 -4.63
N ALA A 133 -12.53 28.57 -4.58
CA ALA A 133 -13.80 28.84 -3.92
C ALA A 133 -14.99 28.12 -4.58
N VAL A 134 -15.06 28.08 -5.91
CA VAL A 134 -16.11 27.35 -6.64
C VAL A 134 -15.99 25.85 -6.37
N VAL A 135 -14.77 25.30 -6.43
CA VAL A 135 -14.50 23.89 -6.15
C VAL A 135 -14.92 23.55 -4.71
N ASN A 136 -14.61 24.40 -3.74
CA ASN A 136 -15.05 24.22 -2.35
C ASN A 136 -16.58 24.16 -2.23
N VAL A 137 -17.32 24.97 -2.99
CA VAL A 137 -18.80 24.91 -3.03
C VAL A 137 -19.27 23.56 -3.59
N VAL A 138 -18.69 23.12 -4.71
CA VAL A 138 -19.00 21.83 -5.35
C VAL A 138 -18.73 20.66 -4.40
N ILE A 139 -17.59 20.66 -3.72
CA ILE A 139 -17.22 19.62 -2.74
C ILE A 139 -18.20 19.59 -1.58
N ASN A 140 -18.56 20.74 -1.00
CA ASN A 140 -19.52 20.79 0.09
C ASN A 140 -20.90 20.28 -0.33
N LEU A 141 -21.40 20.66 -1.51
CA LEU A 141 -22.69 20.14 -2.01
C LEU A 141 -22.64 18.61 -2.26
N LEU A 142 -21.52 18.10 -2.75
CA LEU A 142 -21.32 16.65 -2.89
C LEU A 142 -21.37 15.95 -1.54
N LEU A 143 -20.61 16.45 -0.57
CA LEU A 143 -20.56 15.86 0.78
C LEU A 143 -21.92 15.92 1.47
N LYS A 144 -22.68 17.01 1.32
CA LYS A 144 -24.07 17.11 1.78
C LYS A 144 -24.92 15.98 1.20
N SER A 145 -24.95 15.87 -0.14
CA SER A 145 -25.71 14.82 -0.86
C SER A 145 -25.30 13.40 -0.42
N LEU A 146 -24.00 13.15 -0.27
CA LEU A 146 -23.47 11.85 0.17
C LEU A 146 -23.86 11.53 1.61
N PHE A 147 -23.74 12.48 2.53
CA PHE A 147 -24.03 12.25 3.95
C PHE A 147 -25.53 12.11 4.20
N GLU A 148 -26.39 12.80 3.45
CA GLU A 148 -27.84 12.70 3.55
C GLU A 148 -28.43 11.47 2.83
N SER A 149 -27.64 10.78 1.99
CA SER A 149 -28.12 9.66 1.17
C SER A 149 -28.49 8.37 1.93
N GLY A 150 -28.09 8.27 3.21
CA GLY A 150 -28.14 7.02 3.98
C GLY A 150 -27.03 6.03 3.61
N ALA A 151 -25.94 6.51 3.01
CA ALA A 151 -24.72 5.74 2.80
C ALA A 151 -24.16 5.21 4.13
N VAL A 152 -23.45 4.08 4.05
CA VAL A 152 -22.76 3.45 5.18
C VAL A 152 -21.35 3.11 4.73
N LEU A 153 -20.38 3.87 5.23
CA LEU A 153 -18.98 3.81 4.82
C LEU A 153 -18.25 2.64 5.46
N HIS A 154 -17.32 2.06 4.70
CA HIS A 154 -16.34 1.07 5.16
C HIS A 154 -14.93 1.64 5.21
N LYS A 155 -14.61 2.59 4.30
CA LYS A 155 -13.33 3.29 4.28
C LYS A 155 -13.50 4.80 4.19
N LEU A 156 -12.66 5.51 4.93
CA LEU A 156 -12.62 6.96 4.95
C LEU A 156 -11.17 7.44 4.89
N PHE A 157 -10.84 8.25 3.90
CA PHE A 157 -9.54 8.89 3.76
C PHE A 157 -9.72 10.41 3.84
N LEU A 158 -9.24 10.98 4.95
CA LEU A 158 -9.29 12.40 5.24
C LEU A 158 -7.94 13.03 4.95
N TRP A 159 -7.76 13.46 3.70
CA TRP A 159 -6.73 14.41 3.32
C TRP A 159 -7.45 15.63 2.77
N PHE A 160 -7.32 16.74 3.48
CA PHE A 160 -7.99 17.97 3.12
C PHE A 160 -7.15 18.76 2.13
N PRO A 161 -7.78 19.29 1.07
CA PRO A 161 -7.14 20.25 0.18
C PRO A 161 -6.63 21.46 0.95
N GLU A 162 -5.54 22.06 0.47
CA GLU A 162 -5.13 23.41 0.86
C GLU A 162 -6.35 24.32 0.60
N TYR A 163 -6.80 25.06 1.62
CA TYR A 163 -7.97 25.96 1.56
C TYR A 163 -9.39 25.35 1.55
N PHE A 164 -9.56 24.03 1.70
CA PHE A 164 -10.91 23.48 1.86
C PHE A 164 -11.49 23.75 3.25
N GLU A 165 -12.73 24.24 3.30
CA GLU A 165 -13.49 24.43 4.53
C GLU A 165 -14.86 23.74 4.47
N PHE A 166 -15.20 23.01 5.54
CA PHE A 166 -16.54 22.45 5.67
C PHE A 166 -17.53 23.55 5.99
N LYS A 167 -18.58 23.68 5.18
CA LYS A 167 -19.70 24.52 5.55
C LYS A 167 -20.47 23.92 6.74
N PRO A 168 -21.05 24.73 7.64
CA PRO A 168 -21.75 24.24 8.84
C PRO A 168 -22.84 23.18 8.57
N GLU A 169 -23.51 23.25 7.43
CA GLU A 169 -24.57 22.34 7.00
C GLU A 169 -24.08 20.89 6.85
N ILE A 170 -22.79 20.69 6.59
CA ILE A 170 -22.17 19.36 6.54
C ILE A 170 -22.25 18.67 7.89
N PHE A 171 -21.98 19.39 8.98
CA PHE A 171 -22.03 18.83 10.33
C PHE A 171 -23.46 18.51 10.75
N TYR A 172 -24.44 19.26 10.24
CA TYR A 172 -25.86 18.93 10.40
C TYR A 172 -26.23 17.64 9.66
N SER A 173 -25.76 17.50 8.41
CA SER A 173 -25.95 16.29 7.59
C SER A 173 -25.34 15.05 8.25
N LEU A 174 -24.12 15.18 8.76
CA LEU A 174 -23.44 14.13 9.53
C LEU A 174 -24.22 13.75 10.79
N GLY A 175 -24.80 14.73 11.50
CA GLY A 175 -25.61 14.49 12.69
C GLY A 175 -26.91 13.73 12.42
N ARG A 176 -27.48 13.83 11.20
CA ARG A 176 -28.71 13.12 10.82
C ARG A 176 -28.46 11.67 10.39
N ASN A 177 -27.30 11.36 9.80
CA ASN A 177 -26.99 10.02 9.34
C ASN A 177 -26.18 9.23 10.39
N GLU A 178 -26.88 8.74 11.41
CA GLU A 178 -26.29 7.96 12.51
C GLU A 178 -25.60 6.66 12.03
N LEU A 179 -26.00 6.13 10.87
CA LEU A 179 -25.46 4.90 10.32
C LEU A 179 -24.21 5.10 9.47
N LEU A 180 -23.85 6.34 9.11
CA LEU A 180 -22.79 6.64 8.15
C LEU A 180 -21.47 5.94 8.49
N PHE A 181 -21.10 5.94 9.77
CA PHE A 181 -19.85 5.37 10.26
C PHE A 181 -20.02 4.01 10.96
N SER A 182 -21.24 3.46 11.01
CA SER A 182 -21.58 2.23 11.76
C SER A 182 -20.83 0.97 11.30
N ARG A 183 -20.27 0.98 10.08
CA ARG A 183 -19.46 -0.12 9.53
C ARG A 183 -18.07 0.34 9.10
N LEU A 184 -17.62 1.50 9.58
CA LEU A 184 -16.34 2.07 9.18
C LEU A 184 -15.20 1.24 9.78
N GLN A 185 -14.36 0.66 8.92
CA GLN A 185 -13.29 -0.25 9.31
C GLN A 185 -11.90 0.30 9.03
N HIS A 186 -11.76 1.12 8.00
CA HIS A 186 -10.48 1.71 7.59
C HIS A 186 -10.57 3.22 7.62
N VAL A 187 -9.67 3.85 8.37
CA VAL A 187 -9.57 5.30 8.45
C VAL A 187 -8.14 5.69 8.17
N CYS A 188 -7.93 6.59 7.21
CA CYS A 188 -6.67 7.28 7.01
C CYS A 188 -6.86 8.76 7.32
N LEU A 189 -6.03 9.31 8.20
CA LEU A 189 -6.03 10.71 8.61
C LEU A 189 -4.71 11.33 8.20
N CYS A 190 -4.75 12.23 7.22
CA CYS A 190 -3.65 13.12 6.89
C CYS A 190 -3.92 14.48 7.51
N VAL A 191 -3.05 14.89 8.43
CA VAL A 191 -3.25 16.13 9.17
C VAL A 191 -2.05 17.03 8.93
N THR A 192 -2.29 18.11 8.20
CA THR A 192 -1.33 19.19 7.94
C THR A 192 -1.77 20.48 8.64
N PRO A 193 -0.86 21.43 8.88
CA PRO A 193 -1.17 22.69 9.58
C PRO A 193 -2.34 23.47 8.97
N GLU A 194 -2.50 23.42 7.65
CA GLU A 194 -3.48 24.18 6.88
C GLU A 194 -4.92 23.68 7.09
N CYS A 195 -5.10 22.46 7.58
CA CYS A 195 -6.40 21.78 7.64
C CYS A 195 -6.99 21.68 9.06
N TYR A 196 -6.29 22.22 10.07
CA TYR A 196 -6.52 21.94 11.49
C TYR A 196 -7.99 22.08 11.94
N THR A 197 -8.63 23.20 11.59
CA THR A 197 -9.98 23.52 12.08
C THR A 197 -11.01 22.51 11.57
N ASN A 198 -10.96 22.20 10.27
CA ASN A 198 -11.89 21.27 9.62
C ASN A 198 -11.73 19.84 10.11
N VAL A 199 -10.47 19.38 10.21
CA VAL A 199 -10.13 18.06 10.75
C VAL A 199 -10.65 17.93 12.18
N THR A 200 -10.43 18.94 13.02
CA THR A 200 -10.79 18.88 14.44
C THR A 200 -12.29 18.68 14.65
N ILE A 201 -13.13 19.44 13.95
CA ILE A 201 -14.59 19.34 14.10
C ILE A 201 -15.07 17.99 13.56
N PHE A 202 -14.59 17.57 12.39
CA PHE A 202 -14.96 16.29 11.80
C PHE A 202 -14.55 15.11 12.69
N LEU A 203 -13.33 15.12 13.23
CA LEU A 203 -12.86 14.06 14.12
C LEU A 203 -13.65 14.01 15.43
N LYS A 204 -14.10 15.16 15.98
CA LYS A 204 -14.98 15.16 17.15
C LYS A 204 -16.32 14.49 16.86
N VAL A 205 -16.87 14.66 15.66
CA VAL A 205 -18.11 13.97 15.24
C VAL A 205 -17.84 12.47 15.10
N LEU A 206 -16.75 12.10 14.41
CA LEU A 206 -16.35 10.71 14.22
C LEU A 206 -16.12 9.99 15.57
N ALA A 207 -15.46 10.65 16.52
CA ALA A 207 -15.07 10.08 17.81
C ALA A 207 -16.25 9.75 18.74
N LYS A 208 -17.44 10.33 18.51
CA LYS A 208 -18.56 10.21 19.46
C LYS A 208 -19.02 8.77 19.69
N ASN A 209 -19.07 7.93 18.66
CA ASN A 209 -19.67 6.58 18.76
C ASN A 209 -18.94 5.50 17.92
N ILE A 210 -17.73 5.77 17.42
CA ILE A 210 -17.04 4.80 16.56
C ILE A 210 -16.23 3.79 17.37
N THR A 211 -16.57 2.50 17.21
CA THR A 211 -15.87 1.38 17.85
C THR A 211 -15.37 0.32 16.86
N THR A 212 -15.66 0.52 15.56
CA THR A 212 -15.51 -0.51 14.52
C THR A 212 -14.21 -0.43 13.71
N ILE A 213 -13.34 0.56 13.94
CA ILE A 213 -12.11 0.76 13.17
C ILE A 213 -11.15 -0.41 13.43
N ARG A 214 -10.75 -1.09 12.36
CA ARG A 214 -9.79 -2.19 12.36
C ARG A 214 -8.42 -1.78 11.81
N SER A 215 -8.37 -0.75 10.98
CA SER A 215 -7.14 -0.20 10.40
C SER A 215 -7.15 1.32 10.53
N LEU A 216 -6.12 1.86 11.17
CA LEU A 216 -5.92 3.30 11.30
C LEU A 216 -4.57 3.68 10.73
N ASP A 217 -4.58 4.51 9.69
CA ASP A 217 -3.38 5.09 9.09
C ASP A 217 -3.32 6.59 9.45
N LEU A 218 -2.24 7.04 10.07
CA LEU A 218 -2.04 8.42 10.49
C LEU A 218 -0.82 9.02 9.79
N VAL A 219 -0.98 10.18 9.20
CA VAL A 219 0.11 11.01 8.69
C VAL A 219 0.16 12.29 9.52
N ILE A 220 1.29 12.52 10.19
CA ILE A 220 1.51 13.66 11.10
C ILE A 220 2.69 14.51 10.64
N CYS A 221 2.66 15.81 10.90
CA CYS A 221 3.77 16.75 10.64
C CYS A 221 4.39 17.25 11.95
N SER A 222 5.58 17.84 11.92
CA SER A 222 6.30 18.36 13.10
C SER A 222 5.63 19.56 13.78
N ASP A 223 4.93 20.40 13.01
CA ASP A 223 4.36 21.67 13.49
C ASP A 223 2.90 21.50 13.97
N PHE A 224 2.63 20.38 14.63
CA PHE A 224 1.28 19.90 14.91
C PHE A 224 0.64 20.54 16.14
N GLU A 225 -0.64 20.91 16.04
CA GLU A 225 -1.41 21.46 17.17
C GLU A 225 -1.77 20.36 18.20
N PRO A 226 -1.38 20.51 19.48
CA PRO A 226 -1.54 19.46 20.49
C PRO A 226 -2.98 18.95 20.72
N ARG A 227 -3.98 19.79 20.43
CA ARG A 227 -5.41 19.50 20.71
C ARG A 227 -5.97 18.34 19.88
N LEU A 228 -5.46 18.13 18.67
CA LEU A 228 -5.90 17.04 17.79
C LEU A 228 -5.52 15.66 18.34
N PHE A 229 -4.38 15.57 19.05
CA PHE A 229 -3.92 14.32 19.63
C PHE A 229 -4.91 13.74 20.63
N HIS A 230 -5.57 14.56 21.44
CA HIS A 230 -6.58 14.08 22.38
C HIS A 230 -7.76 13.39 21.67
N THR A 231 -8.18 13.91 20.52
CA THR A 231 -9.29 13.32 19.76
C THR A 231 -8.85 12.01 19.12
N ILE A 232 -7.66 11.96 18.52
CA ILE A 232 -7.10 10.74 17.92
C ILE A 232 -6.89 9.66 18.98
N ILE A 233 -6.36 10.02 20.16
CA ILE A 233 -6.20 9.11 21.31
C ILE A 233 -7.56 8.56 21.74
N SER A 234 -8.59 9.39 21.82
CA SER A 234 -9.95 8.93 22.15
C SER A 234 -10.46 7.93 21.11
N ILE A 235 -10.24 8.20 19.81
CA ILE A 235 -10.60 7.27 18.74
C ILE A 235 -9.86 5.94 18.94
N ILE A 236 -8.54 5.93 19.12
CA ILE A 236 -7.77 4.69 19.32
C ILE A 236 -8.30 3.90 20.52
N LYS A 237 -8.60 4.57 21.63
CA LYS A 237 -9.07 3.93 22.86
C LYS A 237 -10.48 3.38 22.77
N SER A 238 -11.35 3.97 21.95
CA SER A 238 -12.76 3.53 21.82
C SER A 238 -12.93 2.31 20.91
N GLN A 239 -11.89 1.89 20.17
CA GLN A 239 -12.02 0.77 19.24
C GLN A 239 -12.08 -0.58 19.98
N GLU A 240 -12.97 -1.47 19.53
CA GLU A 240 -13.10 -2.82 20.10
C GLU A 240 -11.96 -3.73 19.66
N GLN A 241 -11.55 -3.65 18.39
CA GLN A 241 -10.54 -4.53 17.80
C GLN A 241 -9.71 -3.82 16.72
N LEU A 242 -8.88 -2.85 17.12
CA LEU A 242 -7.91 -2.27 16.20
C LEU A 242 -6.84 -3.32 15.86
N LYS A 243 -6.74 -3.70 14.57
CA LYS A 243 -5.83 -4.76 14.10
C LYS A 243 -4.57 -4.22 13.45
N ARG A 244 -4.66 -3.08 12.77
CA ARG A 244 -3.56 -2.46 12.06
C ARG A 244 -3.45 -0.99 12.44
N PHE A 245 -2.23 -0.56 12.69
CA PHE A 245 -1.89 0.85 12.91
C PHE A 245 -0.71 1.24 12.04
N SER A 246 -0.84 2.32 11.27
CA SER A 246 0.24 2.92 10.50
C SER A 246 0.46 4.36 10.96
N LEU A 247 1.72 4.75 11.13
CA LEU A 247 2.12 6.12 11.40
C LEU A 247 3.19 6.55 10.40
N GLU A 248 2.94 7.65 9.70
CA GLU A 248 3.92 8.33 8.86
C GLU A 248 4.20 9.74 9.43
N GLY A 249 5.47 10.03 9.69
CA GLY A 249 5.91 11.32 10.19
C GLY A 249 6.52 12.20 9.10
N LEU A 250 5.78 13.18 8.59
CA LEU A 250 6.37 14.20 7.73
C LEU A 250 7.46 14.96 8.50
N ASN A 251 8.65 15.06 7.93
CA ASN A 251 9.84 15.69 8.53
C ASN A 251 10.43 14.99 9.77
N HIS A 252 10.20 13.69 9.97
CA HIS A 252 10.82 12.93 11.06
C HIS A 252 10.55 13.47 12.47
N PRO A 253 9.28 13.63 12.87
CA PRO A 253 8.90 14.13 14.19
C PRO A 253 9.39 13.19 15.30
N THR A 254 9.71 13.80 16.45
CA THR A 254 10.16 13.09 17.65
C THR A 254 9.12 13.13 18.77
N GLU A 255 8.02 13.84 18.61
CA GLU A 255 6.94 13.98 19.60
C GLU A 255 5.63 13.43 19.03
N PHE A 256 4.98 12.53 19.78
CA PHE A 256 3.73 11.87 19.36
C PHE A 256 2.58 12.05 20.35
N TYR A 257 2.85 12.81 21.43
CA TYR A 257 1.87 13.31 22.40
C TYR A 257 0.91 12.24 22.95
N GLY A 258 1.39 11.01 23.13
CA GLY A 258 0.58 9.92 23.69
C GLY A 258 -0.23 9.13 22.66
N ILE A 259 -0.22 9.45 21.35
CA ILE A 259 -0.87 8.63 20.31
C ILE A 259 -0.36 7.19 20.39
N ILE A 260 0.96 7.04 20.39
CA ILE A 260 1.60 5.73 20.35
C ILE A 260 1.34 5.01 21.66
N SER A 261 1.45 5.71 22.78
CA SER A 261 1.12 5.17 24.10
C SER A 261 -0.34 4.67 24.20
N ALA A 262 -1.29 5.27 23.48
CA ALA A 262 -2.69 4.84 23.47
C ALA A 262 -2.90 3.43 22.85
N LEU A 263 -1.95 2.94 22.06
CA LEU A 263 -2.00 1.59 21.49
C LEU A 263 -1.97 0.48 22.56
N GLU A 264 -1.56 0.79 23.79
CA GLU A 264 -1.61 -0.18 24.90
C GLU A 264 -3.02 -0.72 25.14
N CYS A 265 -4.05 0.11 24.93
CA CYS A 265 -5.45 -0.30 25.06
C CYS A 265 -5.84 -1.39 24.04
N GLN A 266 -5.08 -1.50 22.94
CA GLN A 266 -5.28 -2.45 21.84
C GLN A 266 -4.33 -3.64 21.90
N LYS A 267 -3.68 -3.89 23.04
CA LYS A 267 -2.64 -4.92 23.21
C LYS A 267 -3.03 -6.35 22.80
N ASN A 268 -4.32 -6.69 22.86
CA ASN A 268 -4.83 -8.03 22.52
C ASN A 268 -5.36 -8.12 21.08
N SER A 269 -5.55 -6.99 20.39
CA SER A 269 -6.18 -6.90 19.07
C SER A 269 -5.21 -6.46 17.97
N LEU A 270 -4.15 -5.72 18.32
CA LEU A 270 -3.19 -5.17 17.36
C LEU A 270 -2.26 -6.25 16.80
N HIS A 271 -2.30 -6.44 15.47
CA HIS A 271 -1.56 -7.48 14.73
C HIS A 271 -0.42 -6.91 13.88
N GLU A 272 -0.62 -5.72 13.30
CA GLU A 272 0.35 -5.08 12.39
C GLU A 272 0.58 -3.62 12.82
N VAL A 273 1.86 -3.24 12.92
CA VAL A 273 2.29 -1.86 13.12
C VAL A 273 3.25 -1.44 12.01
N ILE A 274 2.99 -0.29 11.39
CA ILE A 274 3.83 0.31 10.36
C ILE A 274 4.27 1.68 10.86
N ILE A 275 5.58 1.93 10.88
CA ILE A 275 6.17 3.19 11.30
C ILE A 275 7.03 3.69 10.14
N SER A 276 6.72 4.86 9.61
CA SER A 276 7.44 5.45 8.49
C SER A 276 7.88 6.87 8.84
N ARG A 277 9.10 7.26 8.44
CA ARG A 277 9.57 8.65 8.57
C ARG A 277 9.46 9.21 9.98
N CYS A 278 9.72 8.39 11.00
CA CYS A 278 9.61 8.81 12.40
C CYS A 278 10.98 8.93 13.06
N GLY A 279 11.13 9.93 13.94
CA GLY A 279 12.24 10.03 14.88
C GLY A 279 12.06 9.10 16.08
N TYR A 280 13.12 8.92 16.86
CA TYR A 280 13.06 8.15 18.09
C TYR A 280 12.18 8.80 19.15
N ASN A 281 11.32 8.00 19.77
CA ASN A 281 10.59 8.37 20.98
C ASN A 281 10.36 7.14 21.87
N LYS A 282 10.46 7.34 23.19
CA LYS A 282 10.24 6.29 24.21
C LYS A 282 8.83 5.68 24.18
N GLU A 283 7.84 6.37 23.63
CA GLU A 283 6.45 5.88 23.52
C GLU A 283 6.35 4.57 22.73
N PHE A 284 7.23 4.34 21.74
CA PHE A 284 7.25 3.08 20.97
C PHE A 284 7.53 1.84 21.83
N ARG A 285 8.06 2.01 23.06
CA ARG A 285 8.22 0.91 24.02
C ARG A 285 6.91 0.22 24.38
N VAL A 286 5.77 0.89 24.19
CA VAL A 286 4.45 0.30 24.43
C VAL A 286 4.19 -0.96 23.59
N LEU A 287 4.82 -1.06 22.42
CA LEU A 287 4.61 -2.16 21.48
C LEU A 287 5.04 -3.52 22.07
N LYS A 288 5.97 -3.53 23.04
CA LYS A 288 6.36 -4.76 23.75
C LYS A 288 5.21 -5.40 24.52
N TYR A 289 4.21 -4.61 24.90
CA TYR A 289 3.04 -5.09 25.62
C TYR A 289 1.94 -5.62 24.69
N CYS A 290 2.04 -5.38 23.37
CA CYS A 290 1.08 -5.83 22.37
C CYS A 290 1.27 -7.33 22.07
N LYS A 291 0.57 -8.18 22.82
CA LYS A 291 0.70 -9.65 22.77
C LYS A 291 0.31 -10.28 21.43
N SER A 292 -0.58 -9.64 20.68
CA SER A 292 -1.06 -10.15 19.40
C SER A 292 -0.27 -9.62 18.20
N LEU A 293 0.74 -8.77 18.43
CA LEU A 293 1.54 -8.15 17.38
C LEU A 293 2.36 -9.22 16.65
N LYS A 294 2.15 -9.35 15.34
CA LYS A 294 2.84 -10.35 14.50
C LYS A 294 3.75 -9.71 13.46
N THR A 295 3.41 -8.50 13.02
CA THR A 295 4.08 -7.81 11.92
C THR A 295 4.48 -6.42 12.36
N LEU A 296 5.76 -6.11 12.18
CA LEU A 296 6.31 -4.78 12.40
C LEU A 296 7.06 -4.34 11.14
N ARG A 297 6.69 -3.18 10.61
CA ARG A 297 7.35 -2.57 9.45
C ARG A 297 7.88 -1.20 9.82
N ILE A 298 9.14 -0.93 9.52
CA ILE A 298 9.83 0.32 9.86
C ILE A 298 10.50 0.82 8.59
N ARG A 299 10.16 2.05 8.19
CA ARG A 299 10.59 2.61 6.91
C ARG A 299 11.13 4.02 7.08
N ASP A 300 12.28 4.32 6.47
CA ASP A 300 12.78 5.70 6.42
C ASP A 300 12.87 6.32 7.83
N CYS A 301 13.29 5.54 8.83
CA CYS A 301 13.34 5.95 10.23
C CYS A 301 14.79 6.15 10.69
N ARG A 302 14.98 7.07 11.65
CA ARG A 302 16.30 7.27 12.28
C ARG A 302 16.63 6.14 13.26
N SER A 303 17.91 5.77 13.33
CA SER A 303 18.44 4.51 13.90
C SER A 303 17.97 4.11 15.29
N LYS A 304 17.80 5.07 16.19
CA LYS A 304 17.48 4.78 17.60
C LYS A 304 16.12 4.11 17.82
N LEU A 305 15.21 4.15 16.84
CA LEU A 305 13.86 3.57 16.97
C LEU A 305 13.90 2.04 17.14
N LEU A 306 14.87 1.37 16.48
CA LEU A 306 15.04 -0.07 16.52
C LEU A 306 15.45 -0.57 17.92
N ASN A 307 16.18 0.25 18.68
CA ASN A 307 16.70 -0.05 20.02
C ASN A 307 15.59 -0.25 21.08
N LEU A 308 14.34 0.05 20.74
CA LEU A 308 13.20 -0.01 21.67
C LEU A 308 12.28 -1.20 21.46
N LEU A 309 12.56 -2.03 20.45
CA LEU A 309 11.62 -3.05 19.99
C LEU A 309 11.89 -4.38 20.70
N ASP A 310 11.39 -4.46 21.92
CA ASP A 310 11.30 -5.71 22.70
C ASP A 310 9.98 -6.45 22.38
N CYS A 311 9.68 -6.61 21.10
CA CYS A 311 8.42 -7.20 20.64
C CYS A 311 8.64 -8.66 20.21
N LYS A 312 7.61 -9.50 20.34
CA LYS A 312 7.61 -10.89 19.86
C LYS A 312 6.88 -10.99 18.53
N ILE A 313 7.60 -10.87 17.42
CA ILE A 313 7.03 -10.77 16.07
C ILE A 313 7.46 -11.93 15.17
N SER A 314 6.62 -12.22 14.18
CA SER A 314 6.88 -13.25 13.15
C SER A 314 7.31 -12.65 11.81
N THR A 315 7.05 -11.36 11.60
CA THR A 315 7.42 -10.60 10.40
C THR A 315 8.07 -9.28 10.81
N LEU A 316 9.29 -9.05 10.34
CA LEU A 316 10.02 -7.80 10.49
C LEU A 316 10.41 -7.27 9.10
N GLU A 317 10.03 -6.03 8.80
CA GLU A 317 10.49 -5.32 7.62
C GLU A 317 11.16 -4.01 8.05
N VAL A 318 12.42 -3.83 7.67
CA VAL A 318 13.19 -2.61 7.90
C VAL A 318 13.73 -2.13 6.55
N SER A 319 13.40 -0.91 6.13
CA SER A 319 13.81 -0.37 4.84
C SER A 319 14.20 1.10 4.94
N TYR A 320 15.31 1.49 4.31
CA TYR A 320 15.79 2.88 4.25
C TYR A 320 16.01 3.51 5.64
N CYS A 321 16.33 2.70 6.65
CA CYS A 321 16.68 3.21 7.98
C CYS A 321 18.20 3.26 8.12
N LEU A 322 18.71 4.29 8.80
CA LEU A 322 20.06 4.23 9.37
C LEU A 322 20.00 3.25 10.54
N ILE A 323 20.96 2.33 10.70
CA ILE A 323 20.92 1.32 11.78
C ILE A 323 22.22 1.34 12.57
N ASP A 324 22.10 1.31 13.89
CA ASP A 324 23.22 0.98 14.76
C ASP A 324 23.33 -0.54 14.86
N VAL A 325 24.41 -1.10 14.33
CA VAL A 325 24.62 -2.54 14.23
C VAL A 325 24.56 -3.26 15.58
N GLN A 326 24.91 -2.60 16.68
CA GLN A 326 24.86 -3.18 18.03
C GLN A 326 23.43 -3.54 18.48
N THR A 327 22.42 -3.02 17.79
CA THR A 327 21.01 -3.18 18.16
C THR A 327 20.37 -4.41 17.53
N ILE A 328 20.99 -4.93 16.47
CA ILE A 328 20.51 -6.07 15.69
C ILE A 328 20.35 -7.33 16.57
N PRO A 329 21.36 -7.77 17.34
CA PRO A 329 21.23 -8.95 18.19
C PRO A 329 20.09 -8.84 19.19
N LEU A 330 19.88 -7.66 19.78
CA LEU A 330 18.81 -7.44 20.76
C LEU A 330 17.42 -7.67 20.16
N ILE A 331 17.22 -7.28 18.89
CA ILE A 331 15.95 -7.47 18.18
C ILE A 331 15.78 -8.94 17.80
N LEU A 332 16.84 -9.55 17.28
CA LEU A 332 16.82 -10.93 16.81
C LEU A 332 16.77 -11.94 17.96
N GLU A 333 17.37 -11.67 19.11
CA GLU A 333 17.31 -12.57 20.28
C GLU A 333 15.87 -12.68 20.82
N ASN A 334 15.14 -11.56 20.86
CA ASN A 334 13.77 -11.53 21.38
C ASN A 334 12.72 -12.16 20.44
N SER A 335 12.90 -12.01 19.13
CA SER A 335 11.93 -12.46 18.12
C SER A 335 12.40 -13.62 17.24
N GLY A 336 13.69 -13.95 17.23
CA GLY A 336 14.30 -14.76 16.19
C GLY A 336 13.72 -16.16 16.07
N LEU A 337 13.37 -16.80 17.20
CA LEU A 337 12.70 -18.11 17.19
C LEU A 337 11.31 -18.06 16.54
N LEU A 338 10.62 -16.93 16.60
CA LEU A 338 9.29 -16.72 16.02
C LEU A 338 9.36 -16.14 14.60
N LEU A 339 10.49 -15.53 14.23
CA LEU A 339 10.66 -14.81 12.99
C LEU A 339 10.64 -15.78 11.81
N GLN A 340 9.63 -15.62 10.96
CA GLN A 340 9.45 -16.39 9.73
C GLN A 340 9.72 -15.55 8.50
N ARG A 341 9.53 -14.23 8.59
CA ARG A 341 9.75 -13.28 7.50
C ARG A 341 10.63 -12.12 7.94
N LEU A 342 11.71 -11.93 7.21
CA LEU A 342 12.62 -10.82 7.41
C LEU A 342 12.87 -10.12 6.07
N SER A 343 12.59 -8.81 6.02
CA SER A 343 13.07 -7.91 4.98
C SER A 343 13.98 -6.88 5.64
N PHE A 344 15.24 -6.81 5.25
CA PHE A 344 16.23 -5.95 5.87
C PHE A 344 17.02 -5.22 4.78
N GLU A 345 16.64 -3.97 4.53
CA GLU A 345 17.18 -3.13 3.46
C GLU A 345 17.52 -1.73 3.98
N PRO A 346 18.48 -1.60 4.91
CA PRO A 346 18.78 -0.33 5.53
C PRO A 346 19.53 0.61 4.58
N GLU A 347 19.48 1.91 4.87
CA GLU A 347 20.23 2.90 4.11
C GLU A 347 21.71 2.87 4.50
N GLY A 348 22.61 2.83 3.51
CA GLY A 348 24.06 2.82 3.73
C GLY A 348 24.63 1.53 4.36
N PHE A 349 23.80 0.50 4.58
CA PHE A 349 24.23 -0.73 5.24
C PHE A 349 25.19 -1.54 4.38
N GLY A 350 26.31 -1.94 4.98
CA GLY A 350 27.38 -2.67 4.31
C GLY A 350 28.46 -1.80 3.67
N ASN A 351 28.50 -0.49 3.94
CA ASN A 351 29.70 0.32 3.71
C ASN A 351 30.91 -0.27 4.46
N GLU A 352 30.66 -0.77 5.69
CA GLU A 352 31.65 -1.49 6.47
C GLU A 352 31.32 -2.98 6.47
N ILE A 353 32.27 -3.83 6.05
CA ILE A 353 32.03 -5.27 5.95
C ILE A 353 31.72 -5.90 7.32
N HIS A 354 32.34 -5.40 8.40
CA HIS A 354 32.15 -5.90 9.76
C HIS A 354 30.69 -5.82 10.22
N GLU A 355 29.95 -4.80 9.79
CA GLU A 355 28.52 -4.64 10.06
C GLU A 355 27.69 -5.77 9.46
N VAL A 356 27.98 -6.11 8.20
CA VAL A 356 27.32 -7.20 7.48
C VAL A 356 27.65 -8.53 8.15
N LEU A 357 28.92 -8.76 8.49
CA LEU A 357 29.36 -9.99 9.15
C LEU A 357 28.65 -10.19 10.49
N PHE A 358 28.58 -9.13 11.30
CA PHE A 358 27.89 -9.16 12.58
C PHE A 358 26.40 -9.46 12.45
N PHE A 359 25.73 -8.84 11.48
CA PHE A 359 24.32 -9.09 11.20
C PHE A 359 24.05 -10.53 10.76
N LEU A 360 24.87 -11.07 9.85
CA LEU A 360 24.71 -12.45 9.36
C LEU A 360 24.93 -13.48 10.46
N GLU A 361 25.91 -13.26 11.34
CA GLU A 361 26.15 -14.16 12.48
C GLU A 361 24.99 -14.11 13.49
N ALA A 362 24.43 -12.92 13.75
CA ALA A 362 23.25 -12.78 14.58
C ALA A 362 22.02 -13.49 13.98
N LEU A 363 21.78 -13.36 12.66
CA LEU A 363 20.69 -14.07 11.99
C LEU A 363 20.84 -15.58 12.09
N LYS A 364 22.05 -16.09 11.84
CA LYS A 364 22.38 -17.50 11.92
C LYS A 364 22.13 -18.05 13.33
N SER A 365 22.49 -17.27 14.35
CA SER A 365 22.38 -17.67 15.75
C SER A 365 20.94 -17.65 16.28
N PHE A 366 20.16 -16.61 15.92
CA PHE A 366 18.88 -16.36 16.56
C PHE A 366 17.65 -16.75 15.72
N CYS A 367 17.78 -16.87 14.38
CA CYS A 367 16.62 -16.95 13.48
C CYS A 367 16.54 -18.24 12.63
N PRO A 368 16.45 -19.43 13.23
CA PRO A 368 16.47 -20.70 12.50
C PRO A 368 15.18 -20.99 11.69
N ASN A 369 14.10 -20.26 11.94
CA ASN A 369 12.76 -20.52 11.37
C ASN A 369 12.39 -19.65 10.17
N ILE A 370 13.35 -18.90 9.61
CA ILE A 370 13.10 -18.01 8.48
C ILE A 370 12.64 -18.82 7.25
N THR A 371 11.52 -18.39 6.68
CA THR A 371 10.96 -18.91 5.42
C THR A 371 11.02 -17.88 4.30
N TYR A 372 11.05 -16.59 4.65
CA TYR A 372 11.19 -15.46 3.74
C TYR A 372 12.35 -14.57 4.20
N LEU A 373 13.34 -14.42 3.33
CA LEU A 373 14.49 -13.57 3.57
C LEU A 373 14.69 -12.62 2.39
N LYS A 374 14.65 -11.32 2.67
CA LYS A 374 15.08 -10.27 1.74
C LYS A 374 16.15 -9.43 2.41
N ILE A 375 17.35 -9.34 1.83
CA ILE A 375 18.44 -8.55 2.40
C ILE A 375 19.13 -7.72 1.32
N LYS A 376 19.46 -6.48 1.66
CA LYS A 376 20.31 -5.59 0.86
C LYS A 376 21.52 -5.11 1.67
N TYR A 377 22.72 -5.27 1.12
CA TYR A 377 24.00 -4.76 1.66
C TYR A 377 25.06 -4.70 0.55
N ASN A 378 26.16 -3.98 0.72
CA ASN A 378 27.05 -3.70 -0.42
C ASN A 378 27.90 -4.89 -0.93
N LYS A 379 28.48 -5.72 -0.07
CA LYS A 379 29.48 -6.74 -0.46
C LYS A 379 28.92 -8.17 -0.33
N PHE A 380 29.42 -9.16 -1.07
CA PHE A 380 29.01 -10.58 -0.97
C PHE A 380 29.95 -11.39 -0.03
N PRO A 381 29.63 -11.54 1.27
CA PRO A 381 30.50 -12.21 2.25
C PRO A 381 30.36 -13.73 2.22
N ILE A 382 31.42 -14.44 2.61
CA ILE A 382 31.40 -15.91 2.71
C ILE A 382 30.43 -16.42 3.80
N GLN A 383 30.21 -15.63 4.85
CA GLN A 383 29.29 -15.93 5.96
C GLN A 383 27.84 -16.03 5.50
N LEU A 384 27.47 -15.47 4.34
CA LEU A 384 26.16 -15.68 3.75
C LEU A 384 25.94 -17.16 3.41
N LEU A 385 26.97 -17.85 2.91
CA LEU A 385 26.85 -19.28 2.56
C LEU A 385 26.52 -20.08 3.82
N GLU A 386 27.19 -19.79 4.93
CA GLU A 386 26.91 -20.44 6.21
C GLU A 386 25.50 -20.15 6.71
N LEU A 387 25.02 -18.90 6.59
CA LEU A 387 23.65 -18.54 6.96
C LEU A 387 22.64 -19.33 6.13
N ILE A 388 22.75 -19.29 4.80
CA ILE A 388 21.79 -19.95 3.89
C ILE A 388 21.80 -21.47 4.09
N GLY A 389 22.97 -22.08 4.29
CA GLY A 389 23.08 -23.50 4.60
C GLY A 389 22.39 -23.92 5.90
N ASN A 390 22.17 -23.00 6.84
CA ASN A 390 21.45 -23.27 8.08
C ASN A 390 19.93 -23.04 7.97
N LEU A 391 19.46 -22.26 6.99
CA LEU A 391 18.04 -21.91 6.83
C LEU A 391 17.28 -22.97 6.01
N GLN A 392 17.13 -24.17 6.59
CA GLN A 392 16.50 -25.33 5.94
C GLN A 392 15.01 -25.19 5.62
N LYS A 393 14.34 -24.15 6.16
CA LYS A 393 12.93 -23.83 5.90
C LYS A 393 12.75 -22.71 4.87
N LEU A 394 13.84 -22.17 4.32
CA LEU A 394 13.80 -21.02 3.43
C LEU A 394 13.06 -21.35 2.13
N GLN A 395 12.03 -20.58 1.83
CA GLN A 395 11.20 -20.73 0.63
C GLN A 395 11.35 -19.54 -0.31
N PHE A 396 11.68 -18.37 0.24
CA PHE A 396 11.87 -17.13 -0.49
C PHE A 396 13.19 -16.49 -0.10
N LEU A 397 14.05 -16.25 -1.09
CA LEU A 397 15.30 -15.53 -0.94
C LEU A 397 15.35 -14.39 -1.96
N SER A 398 15.58 -13.16 -1.49
CA SER A 398 15.88 -12.01 -2.34
C SER A 398 17.14 -11.32 -1.83
N LEU A 399 18.16 -11.23 -2.68
CA LEU A 399 19.45 -10.64 -2.33
C LEU A 399 19.75 -9.45 -3.22
N CYS A 400 20.21 -8.37 -2.60
CA CYS A 400 20.74 -7.20 -3.26
C CYS A 400 22.12 -6.87 -2.66
N CYS A 401 23.13 -7.60 -3.13
CA CYS A 401 24.55 -7.40 -2.88
C CYS A 401 25.35 -7.17 -4.16
N TYR A 402 26.41 -6.36 -4.12
CA TYR A 402 27.32 -6.19 -5.24
C TYR A 402 28.51 -7.14 -5.10
N ALA A 403 29.12 -7.49 -6.24
CA ALA A 403 30.42 -8.13 -6.22
C ALA A 403 31.41 -7.13 -5.61
N ASP A 404 32.26 -7.60 -4.70
CA ASP A 404 33.31 -6.77 -4.14
C ASP A 404 34.46 -6.73 -5.14
N ASP A 405 34.80 -5.55 -5.65
CA ASP A 405 35.89 -5.36 -6.63
C ASP A 405 37.25 -5.80 -6.06
N GLU A 406 37.37 -5.95 -4.74
CA GLU A 406 38.56 -6.44 -4.05
C GLU A 406 38.70 -7.98 -4.10
N ILE A 407 37.63 -8.73 -4.40
CA ILE A 407 37.69 -10.20 -4.47
C ILE A 407 38.20 -10.61 -5.85
N PRO A 408 39.28 -11.42 -5.94
CA PRO A 408 39.72 -11.98 -7.21
C PRO A 408 38.60 -12.74 -7.92
N GLU A 409 38.48 -12.57 -9.24
CA GLU A 409 37.39 -13.15 -10.03
C GLU A 409 37.22 -14.66 -9.81
N GLU A 410 38.33 -15.41 -9.80
CA GLU A 410 38.31 -16.87 -9.56
C GLU A 410 37.80 -17.24 -8.17
N GLU A 411 38.11 -16.44 -7.15
CA GLU A 411 37.58 -16.66 -5.82
C GLU A 411 36.08 -16.37 -5.75
N LEU A 412 35.61 -15.31 -6.42
CA LEU A 412 34.19 -15.01 -6.54
C LEU A 412 33.43 -16.14 -7.23
N LYS A 413 33.96 -16.69 -8.32
CA LYS A 413 33.38 -17.85 -9.04
C LYS A 413 33.21 -19.06 -8.11
N ILE A 414 34.25 -19.40 -7.34
CA ILE A 414 34.20 -20.52 -6.38
C ILE A 414 33.15 -20.25 -5.29
N ARG A 415 33.07 -19.03 -4.78
CA ARG A 415 32.06 -18.65 -3.76
C ARG A 415 30.64 -18.74 -4.31
N VAL A 416 30.40 -18.27 -5.54
CA VAL A 416 29.08 -18.34 -6.20
C VAL A 416 28.67 -19.78 -6.49
N MET A 417 29.59 -20.63 -6.93
CA MET A 417 29.35 -22.06 -7.12
C MET A 417 28.88 -22.72 -5.82
N LYS A 418 29.63 -22.53 -4.72
CA LYS A 418 29.26 -23.05 -3.39
C LYS A 418 27.92 -22.50 -2.90
N PHE A 419 27.65 -21.22 -3.16
CA PHE A 419 26.38 -20.60 -2.82
C PHE A 419 25.21 -21.26 -3.58
N ALA A 420 25.36 -21.52 -4.88
CA ALA A 420 24.33 -22.16 -5.67
C ALA A 420 24.05 -23.60 -5.22
N GLU A 421 25.08 -24.34 -4.83
CA GLU A 421 24.98 -25.72 -4.34
C GLU A 421 24.32 -25.82 -2.96
N ILE A 422 24.51 -24.81 -2.10
CA ILE A 422 23.97 -24.80 -0.73
C ILE A 422 22.54 -24.27 -0.63
N LEU A 423 21.97 -23.74 -1.72
CA LEU A 423 20.59 -23.26 -1.73
C LEU A 423 19.63 -24.40 -1.32
N PRO A 424 18.76 -24.19 -0.32
CA PRO A 424 17.95 -25.26 0.23
C PRO A 424 16.89 -25.75 -0.78
N LEU A 425 16.59 -27.04 -0.77
CA LEU A 425 15.60 -27.65 -1.67
C LEU A 425 14.16 -27.18 -1.38
N THR A 426 13.92 -26.50 -0.26
CA THR A 426 12.64 -25.85 0.05
C THR A 426 12.45 -24.54 -0.72
N LEU A 427 13.50 -23.99 -1.34
CA LEU A 427 13.49 -22.68 -1.98
C LEU A 427 12.65 -22.71 -3.26
N GLN A 428 11.63 -21.85 -3.31
CA GLN A 428 10.70 -21.71 -4.44
C GLN A 428 10.84 -20.38 -5.17
N TYR A 429 11.46 -19.39 -4.53
CA TYR A 429 11.69 -18.07 -5.11
C TYR A 429 13.12 -17.64 -4.86
N LEU A 430 13.81 -17.25 -5.93
CA LEU A 430 15.12 -16.63 -5.86
C LEU A 430 15.10 -15.32 -6.64
N GLY A 431 15.35 -14.21 -5.93
CA GLY A 431 15.58 -12.91 -6.54
C GLY A 431 17.00 -12.45 -6.29
N LEU A 432 17.70 -12.11 -7.36
CA LEU A 432 19.11 -11.77 -7.28
C LEU A 432 19.38 -10.30 -7.56
N GLU A 433 18.37 -9.44 -7.71
CA GLU A 433 18.55 -8.03 -8.12
C GLU A 433 19.78 -7.82 -9.02
N ASN A 434 20.63 -6.82 -8.76
CA ASN A 434 21.90 -6.63 -9.47
C ASN A 434 23.06 -7.49 -8.91
N SER A 435 22.77 -8.51 -8.14
CA SER A 435 23.72 -9.36 -7.44
C SER A 435 24.27 -10.48 -8.27
N LEU A 436 25.56 -10.78 -8.02
CA LEU A 436 26.27 -11.92 -8.63
C LEU A 436 26.22 -11.92 -10.17
N GLN A 437 25.97 -10.75 -10.73
CA GLN A 437 25.67 -10.55 -12.12
C GLN A 437 26.81 -10.96 -13.09
N PRO A 438 28.11 -10.83 -12.74
CA PRO A 438 29.21 -11.38 -13.54
C PRO A 438 29.34 -12.91 -13.52
N CYS A 439 28.68 -13.59 -12.58
CA CYS A 439 28.79 -15.04 -12.38
C CYS A 439 27.42 -15.72 -12.38
N ILE A 440 26.42 -15.11 -13.01
CA ILE A 440 25.04 -15.61 -13.02
C ILE A 440 24.95 -16.96 -13.74
N ASP A 441 25.78 -17.17 -14.76
CA ASP A 441 25.92 -18.44 -15.46
C ASP A 441 26.35 -19.58 -14.53
N ILE A 442 27.33 -19.32 -13.64
CA ILE A 442 27.82 -20.29 -12.65
C ILE A 442 26.72 -20.59 -11.63
N LEU A 443 26.01 -19.57 -11.17
CA LEU A 443 24.90 -19.75 -10.24
C LEU A 443 23.81 -20.64 -10.86
N LEU A 444 23.43 -20.35 -12.10
CA LEU A 444 22.41 -21.09 -12.82
C LEU A 444 22.86 -22.53 -13.11
N SER A 445 24.12 -22.74 -13.48
CA SER A 445 24.63 -24.08 -13.80
C SER A 445 24.73 -25.01 -12.58
N HIS A 446 24.96 -24.47 -11.37
CA HIS A 446 25.09 -25.28 -10.14
C HIS A 446 23.84 -25.28 -9.24
N CYS A 447 22.86 -24.40 -9.48
CA CYS A 447 21.64 -24.34 -8.66
C CYS A 447 20.74 -25.57 -8.88
N ASN A 448 20.46 -26.28 -7.78
CA ASN A 448 19.59 -27.46 -7.74
C ASN A 448 18.23 -27.19 -7.04
N ALA A 449 18.00 -25.97 -6.56
CA ALA A 449 16.75 -25.62 -5.89
C ALA A 449 15.55 -25.67 -6.86
N PRO A 450 14.39 -26.25 -6.46
CA PRO A 450 13.19 -26.36 -7.30
C PRO A 450 12.42 -25.02 -7.34
N LEU A 451 13.02 -24.02 -7.98
CA LEU A 451 12.45 -22.68 -8.10
C LEU A 451 11.16 -22.71 -8.92
N LYS A 452 10.15 -21.97 -8.46
CA LYS A 452 8.95 -21.60 -9.22
C LYS A 452 9.10 -20.24 -9.89
N LYS A 453 9.86 -19.35 -9.27
CA LYS A 453 10.10 -17.97 -9.73
C LYS A 453 11.58 -17.63 -9.57
N LEU A 454 12.16 -17.09 -10.64
CA LEU A 454 13.52 -16.56 -10.66
C LEU A 454 13.48 -15.10 -11.11
N LEU A 455 14.18 -14.21 -10.39
CA LEU A 455 14.36 -12.82 -10.78
C LEU A 455 15.84 -12.48 -10.94
N ILE A 456 16.15 -11.92 -12.09
CA ILE A 456 17.49 -11.48 -12.47
C ILE A 456 17.45 -10.05 -13.01
N TYR A 457 18.52 -9.29 -12.84
CA TYR A 457 18.54 -7.90 -13.29
C TYR A 457 18.74 -7.76 -14.79
N ARG A 458 19.78 -8.39 -15.34
CA ARG A 458 20.10 -8.29 -16.77
C ARG A 458 20.73 -9.59 -17.30
N LEU A 459 20.74 -9.75 -18.63
CA LEU A 459 21.57 -10.73 -19.34
C LEU A 459 22.50 -9.92 -20.24
N TYR A 460 23.82 -10.11 -20.12
CA TYR A 460 24.82 -9.28 -20.80
C TYR A 460 25.35 -9.93 -22.07
N ASP A 461 25.46 -11.26 -22.08
CA ASP A 461 26.08 -12.01 -23.16
C ASP A 461 25.34 -13.31 -23.47
N GLU A 462 25.81 -13.99 -24.52
CA GLU A 462 25.30 -15.29 -24.97
C GLU A 462 25.55 -16.39 -23.94
N LYS A 463 26.59 -16.27 -23.11
CA LYS A 463 26.94 -17.24 -22.08
C LYS A 463 25.88 -17.29 -20.98
N HIS A 464 25.48 -16.13 -20.45
CA HIS A 464 24.42 -16.01 -19.44
C HIS A 464 23.07 -16.48 -19.99
N THR A 465 22.81 -16.13 -21.26
CA THR A 465 21.64 -16.54 -22.02
C THR A 465 21.53 -18.06 -22.11
N ARG A 466 22.60 -18.74 -22.54
CA ARG A 466 22.63 -20.20 -22.67
C ARG A 466 22.49 -20.89 -21.31
N ALA A 467 23.17 -20.40 -20.29
CA ALA A 467 23.06 -20.93 -18.93
C ALA A 467 21.62 -20.82 -18.39
N LEU A 468 20.90 -19.74 -18.70
CA LEU A 468 19.49 -19.60 -18.32
C LEU A 468 18.58 -20.58 -19.08
N ILE A 469 18.79 -20.78 -20.38
CA ILE A 469 18.03 -21.77 -21.16
C ILE A 469 18.23 -23.17 -20.56
N GLU A 470 19.49 -23.57 -20.34
CA GLU A 470 19.82 -24.86 -19.74
C GLU A 470 19.20 -25.02 -18.34
N PHE A 471 19.23 -23.95 -17.53
CA PHE A 471 18.57 -23.94 -16.22
C PHE A 471 17.07 -24.10 -16.33
N CYS A 472 16.39 -23.40 -17.25
CA CYS A 472 14.95 -23.54 -17.49
C CYS A 472 14.57 -24.96 -17.91
N ILE A 473 15.38 -25.61 -18.75
CA ILE A 473 15.15 -27.00 -19.19
C ILE A 473 15.34 -27.98 -18.02
N ARG A 474 16.39 -27.79 -17.21
CA ARG A 474 16.69 -28.66 -16.06
C ARG A 474 15.70 -28.46 -14.90
N ASN A 475 15.30 -27.22 -14.64
CA ASN A 475 14.45 -26.83 -13.51
C ASN A 475 12.96 -26.92 -13.86
N LYS A 476 12.44 -28.15 -13.85
CA LYS A 476 11.05 -28.45 -14.26
C LYS A 476 9.96 -27.78 -13.42
N SER A 477 10.28 -27.23 -12.25
CA SER A 477 9.34 -26.51 -11.39
C SER A 477 9.21 -25.02 -11.71
N LEU A 478 10.06 -24.49 -12.59
CA LEU A 478 10.14 -23.07 -12.90
C LEU A 478 8.93 -22.65 -13.76
N ASN A 479 8.19 -21.65 -13.28
CA ASN A 479 7.02 -21.12 -13.97
C ASN A 479 7.30 -19.73 -14.57
N TYR A 480 8.12 -18.92 -13.88
CA TYR A 480 8.37 -17.53 -14.26
C TYR A 480 9.83 -17.15 -14.12
N VAL A 481 10.35 -16.48 -15.14
CA VAL A 481 11.61 -15.74 -15.07
C VAL A 481 11.30 -14.26 -15.30
N GLY A 482 11.59 -13.44 -14.30
CA GLY A 482 11.42 -12.00 -14.41
C GLY A 482 12.77 -11.31 -14.60
N ILE A 483 12.85 -10.46 -15.62
CA ILE A 483 14.07 -9.72 -15.94
C ILE A 483 13.82 -8.24 -15.69
N TYR A 484 14.71 -7.56 -14.95
CA TYR A 484 14.54 -6.14 -14.62
C TYR A 484 14.65 -5.27 -15.89
N LYS A 485 15.78 -5.39 -16.59
CA LYS A 485 16.00 -4.72 -17.88
C LYS A 485 15.42 -5.53 -19.03
N TYR A 486 14.13 -5.81 -18.95
CA TYR A 486 13.40 -6.62 -19.92
C TYR A 486 13.41 -6.01 -21.34
N SER A 487 13.47 -4.68 -21.44
CA SER A 487 13.57 -3.95 -22.71
C SER A 487 14.86 -4.23 -23.48
N ASP A 488 15.90 -4.68 -22.79
CA ASP A 488 17.22 -4.89 -23.38
C ASP A 488 17.38 -6.30 -23.95
N LEU A 489 16.35 -7.14 -23.83
CA LEU A 489 16.35 -8.50 -24.34
C LEU A 489 16.15 -8.50 -25.86
N ASN A 490 17.02 -9.22 -26.55
CA ASN A 490 16.87 -9.48 -27.97
C ASN A 490 15.61 -10.34 -28.23
N ASP A 491 14.81 -9.97 -29.23
CA ASP A 491 13.60 -10.72 -29.62
C ASP A 491 13.90 -12.17 -30.00
N ASN A 492 15.07 -12.44 -30.58
CA ASN A 492 15.50 -13.80 -30.89
C ASN A 492 15.70 -14.64 -29.62
N PHE A 493 16.24 -14.04 -28.56
CA PHE A 493 16.42 -14.72 -27.28
C PHE A 493 15.07 -15.04 -26.63
N ARG A 494 14.11 -14.09 -26.66
CA ARG A 494 12.78 -14.35 -26.11
C ARG A 494 12.15 -15.58 -26.78
N LYS A 495 12.21 -15.63 -28.11
CA LYS A 495 11.71 -16.78 -28.88
C LYS A 495 12.43 -18.06 -28.51
N GLU A 496 13.76 -18.03 -28.40
CA GLU A 496 14.54 -19.22 -28.09
C GLU A 496 14.21 -19.80 -26.71
N VAL A 497 14.05 -18.97 -25.68
CA VAL A 497 13.63 -19.47 -24.36
C VAL A 497 12.18 -19.96 -24.38
N GLU A 498 11.27 -19.25 -25.04
CA GLU A 498 9.86 -19.65 -25.17
C GLU A 498 9.70 -20.96 -25.97
N GLU A 499 10.56 -21.19 -26.96
CA GLU A 499 10.61 -22.42 -27.77
C GLU A 499 11.17 -23.62 -26.98
N HIS A 500 12.23 -23.42 -26.20
CA HIS A 500 12.92 -24.52 -25.49
C HIS A 500 12.36 -24.79 -24.08
N ALA A 501 11.69 -23.81 -23.47
CA ALA A 501 11.11 -23.91 -22.14
C ALA A 501 9.61 -23.63 -22.19
N THR A 502 8.84 -24.53 -22.83
CA THR A 502 7.39 -24.40 -23.08
C THR A 502 6.51 -24.11 -21.86
N ASN A 503 7.02 -24.26 -20.64
CA ASN A 503 6.30 -24.01 -19.38
C ASN A 503 6.82 -22.80 -18.59
N VAL A 504 7.83 -22.07 -19.09
CA VAL A 504 8.45 -20.93 -18.40
C VAL A 504 8.05 -19.63 -19.09
N ALA A 505 7.36 -18.74 -18.36
CA ALA A 505 7.02 -17.42 -18.87
C ALA A 505 8.13 -16.39 -18.57
N LEU A 506 8.70 -15.78 -19.60
CA LEU A 506 9.56 -14.61 -19.46
C LEU A 506 8.75 -13.33 -19.38
N VAL A 507 8.84 -12.64 -18.25
CA VAL A 507 8.08 -11.42 -18.02
C VAL A 507 8.97 -10.27 -17.52
N PRO A 508 8.55 -9.01 -17.67
CA PRO A 508 9.15 -7.92 -16.91
C PRO A 508 9.05 -8.21 -15.42
N TRP A 509 10.12 -7.95 -14.67
CA TRP A 509 10.14 -8.16 -13.22
C TRP A 509 8.89 -7.59 -12.54
N SER A 510 8.47 -6.37 -12.90
CA SER A 510 7.29 -5.70 -12.33
C SER A 510 5.97 -6.47 -12.44
N ARG A 511 5.88 -7.47 -13.33
CA ARG A 511 4.70 -8.34 -13.47
C ARG A 511 4.73 -9.56 -12.54
N ILE A 512 5.88 -9.88 -11.95
CA ILE A 512 5.98 -10.94 -10.95
C ILE A 512 5.49 -10.38 -9.61
N VAL A 513 4.19 -10.50 -9.37
CA VAL A 513 3.62 -10.19 -8.07
C VAL A 513 4.03 -11.28 -7.08
N VAL A 514 4.65 -10.84 -5.98
CA VAL A 514 4.98 -11.68 -4.84
C VAL A 514 3.86 -11.50 -3.81
N ASN A 515 2.80 -12.28 -3.95
CA ASN A 515 1.80 -12.40 -2.90
C ASN A 515 2.25 -13.53 -1.98
N TRP A 516 2.66 -13.19 -0.76
CA TRP A 516 2.80 -14.16 0.33
C TRP A 516 2.21 -13.58 1.59
#